data_AF-A0A6P5FSY7-F1
#
_entry.id   AF-A0A6P5FSY7-F1
#
_cell.length_a   1.000
_cell.length_b   1.000
_cell.length_c   1.000
_cell.angle_alpha   90.00
_cell.angle_beta   90.00
_cell.angle_gamma   90.00
#
_symmetry.space_group_name_H-M   'P 1'
#
loop_
_entity.id
_entity.type
_entity.pdbx_description
1 polymer ?
#
loop_
_entity_poly.entity_id
_entity_poly.type
_entity_poly.pdbx_seq_one_letter_code
_entity_poly.pdbx_strand_id
1 'polypeptide(L)'
;MECAAKGSAGAGPCAPGRPSRRCGLCGAVAYCSPSHQMLHWNDHRDECARLQEQMRMADTLNDFPFTFSEEASLLRSGEQMTRCSLFMSKGLHQRGLWTSECSCGPTLASIGGLGIMNDWNLPSSLCPCTDPKNPISTPLSSWKDYYKWRSLPFHSPVALLLHWPLTIYHCLQLSFARNSSSEVSGKLHIHYLGPEKELLQLAVFGELRALFPGLQLYIEIVGPAVPQCRDGETICISNYAHCSEESCHCRSSERTNAVMLRLRKGYYHDRYTDIVKELIKEMGVPAIFTDFCEEAAFLASRCISSVTGRPLSLPIQINPFRQPMAVEDSALYLPCYSNCFIFGM
;
A
#
# COMPACT_ATOMS: atom_id res chain seq x y z
N MET A 1 -2.16 19.24 -5.86
CA MET A 1 -1.96 19.48 -7.31
C MET A 1 -1.35 20.84 -7.56
N GLU A 2 -0.14 20.86 -8.10
CA GLU A 2 0.58 22.08 -8.52
C GLU A 2 0.50 22.28 -10.04
N CYS A 3 0.84 23.49 -10.51
CA CYS A 3 0.90 23.76 -11.95
C CYS A 3 2.04 22.95 -12.57
N ALA A 4 1.78 22.17 -13.61
CA ALA A 4 2.81 21.34 -14.24
C ALA A 4 3.96 22.13 -14.87
N ALA A 5 3.73 23.42 -15.21
CA ALA A 5 4.78 24.31 -15.70
C ALA A 5 5.56 25.03 -14.59
N LYS A 6 5.30 24.73 -13.32
CA LYS A 6 5.96 25.40 -12.19
C LYS A 6 7.43 25.03 -12.20
N GLY A 7 8.30 26.03 -12.28
CA GLY A 7 9.75 25.84 -12.34
C GLY A 7 10.31 25.59 -13.75
N SER A 8 9.46 25.51 -14.78
CA SER A 8 9.93 25.45 -16.17
C SER A 8 10.68 26.74 -16.55
N ALA A 9 11.75 26.61 -17.31
CA ALA A 9 12.52 27.75 -17.80
C ALA A 9 11.60 28.67 -18.65
N GLY A 10 11.54 29.95 -18.29
CA GLY A 10 10.66 30.93 -18.95
C GLY A 10 9.23 30.97 -18.41
N ALA A 11 8.89 30.18 -17.38
CA ALA A 11 7.61 30.31 -16.70
C ALA A 11 7.59 31.57 -15.83
N GLY A 12 6.66 32.49 -16.11
CA GLY A 12 6.28 33.52 -15.15
C GLY A 12 5.66 32.91 -13.88
N PRO A 13 5.44 33.72 -12.82
CA PRO A 13 4.88 33.24 -11.56
C PRO A 13 3.53 32.52 -11.77
N CYS A 14 3.30 31.46 -11.00
CA CYS A 14 2.02 30.75 -11.01
C CYS A 14 0.90 31.64 -10.46
N ALA A 15 -0.30 31.52 -11.03
CA ALA A 15 -1.47 32.18 -10.49
C ALA A 15 -1.80 31.63 -9.09
N PRO A 16 -2.36 32.46 -8.18
CA PRO A 16 -2.78 32.00 -6.86
C PRO A 16 -3.92 30.97 -6.97
N GLY A 17 -3.87 29.94 -6.12
CA GLY A 17 -4.88 28.88 -6.06
C GLY A 17 -4.48 27.58 -6.77
N ARG A 18 -5.34 26.55 -6.65
CA ARG A 18 -5.11 25.24 -7.28
C ARG A 18 -5.34 25.35 -8.80
N PRO A 19 -4.46 24.76 -9.64
CA PRO A 19 -4.66 24.71 -11.09
C PRO A 19 -5.95 23.99 -11.46
N SER A 20 -6.82 24.66 -12.22
CA SER A 20 -8.10 24.13 -12.66
C SER A 20 -8.11 23.68 -14.12
N ARG A 21 -7.20 24.21 -14.96
CA ARG A 21 -7.13 23.86 -16.38
C ARG A 21 -6.36 22.57 -16.57
N ARG A 22 -7.04 21.49 -16.96
CA ARG A 22 -6.39 20.21 -17.31
C ARG A 22 -5.96 20.17 -18.77
N CYS A 23 -4.96 19.34 -19.08
CA CYS A 23 -4.66 19.00 -20.48
C CYS A 23 -5.89 18.38 -21.14
N GLY A 24 -6.31 18.92 -22.28
CA GLY A 24 -7.53 18.48 -22.97
C GLY A 24 -7.45 17.08 -23.59
N LEU A 25 -6.24 16.52 -23.72
CA LEU A 25 -6.04 15.19 -24.27
C LEU A 25 -5.98 14.13 -23.17
N CYS A 26 -4.97 14.21 -22.29
CA CYS A 26 -4.79 13.20 -21.25
C CYS A 26 -5.62 13.46 -19.99
N GLY A 27 -5.96 14.71 -19.66
CA GLY A 27 -6.64 15.04 -18.41
C GLY A 27 -5.83 14.85 -17.12
N ALA A 28 -4.60 14.34 -17.20
CA ALA A 28 -3.77 13.97 -16.05
C ALA A 28 -2.96 15.13 -15.45
N VAL A 29 -2.56 16.12 -16.25
CA VAL A 29 -1.77 17.30 -15.80
C VAL A 29 -2.64 18.55 -15.79
N ALA A 30 -2.30 19.53 -14.93
CA ALA A 30 -3.02 20.79 -14.85
C ALA A 30 -2.14 22.03 -14.77
N TYR A 31 -2.72 23.15 -15.19
CA TYR A 31 -2.07 24.41 -15.44
C TYR A 31 -2.87 25.56 -14.82
N CYS A 32 -2.20 26.59 -14.34
CA CYS A 32 -2.88 27.79 -13.87
C CYS A 32 -3.22 28.77 -15.02
N SER A 33 -2.63 28.60 -16.21
CA SER A 33 -2.90 29.43 -17.39
C SER A 33 -2.68 28.68 -18.71
N PRO A 34 -3.26 29.16 -19.84
CA PRO A 34 -2.94 28.64 -21.17
C PRO A 34 -1.45 28.81 -21.56
N SER A 35 -0.81 29.89 -21.13
CA SER A 35 0.61 30.15 -21.40
C SER A 35 1.51 29.09 -20.76
N HIS A 36 1.23 28.70 -19.51
CA HIS A 36 1.94 27.62 -18.83
C HIS A 36 1.72 26.26 -19.51
N GLN A 37 0.51 26.00 -20.01
CA GLN A 37 0.26 24.78 -20.79
C GLN A 37 1.07 24.73 -22.09
N MET A 38 1.15 25.84 -22.83
CA MET A 38 1.95 25.92 -24.05
C MET A 38 3.44 25.75 -23.77
N LEU A 39 3.93 26.33 -22.67
CA LEU A 39 5.33 26.24 -22.28
C LEU A 39 5.74 24.80 -21.93
N HIS A 40 4.93 24.10 -21.13
CA HIS A 40 5.20 22.72 -20.71
C HIS A 40 4.95 21.68 -21.81
N TRP A 41 4.35 22.07 -22.95
CA TRP A 41 3.98 21.12 -24.00
C TRP A 41 5.17 20.33 -24.56
N ASN A 42 6.35 20.94 -24.65
CA ASN A 42 7.53 20.25 -25.17
C ASN A 42 7.98 19.08 -24.30
N ASP A 43 7.82 19.18 -22.99
CA ASP A 43 8.13 18.11 -22.03
C ASP A 43 6.98 17.10 -21.97
N HIS A 44 5.74 17.59 -21.97
CA HIS A 44 4.55 16.77 -21.80
C HIS A 44 4.16 15.94 -23.02
N ARG A 45 4.42 16.41 -24.25
CA ARG A 45 3.87 15.81 -25.48
C ARG A 45 4.18 14.33 -25.62
N ASP A 46 5.38 13.92 -25.23
CA ASP A 46 5.88 12.54 -25.38
C ASP A 46 5.27 11.60 -24.32
N GLU A 47 4.76 12.17 -23.23
CA GLU A 47 4.09 11.47 -22.13
C GLU A 47 2.56 11.49 -22.28
N CYS A 48 2.02 12.47 -23.01
CA CYS A 48 0.59 12.76 -23.06
C CYS A 48 -0.26 11.55 -23.50
N ALA A 49 0.16 10.84 -24.54
CA ALA A 49 -0.55 9.65 -25.03
C ALA A 49 -0.57 8.52 -23.99
N ARG A 50 0.55 8.29 -23.32
CA ARG A 50 0.67 7.27 -22.26
C ARG A 50 -0.19 7.63 -21.05
N LEU A 51 -0.13 8.88 -20.60
CA LEU A 51 -0.96 9.38 -19.49
C LEU A 51 -2.46 9.29 -19.83
N GLN A 52 -2.84 9.49 -21.10
CA GLN A 52 -4.23 9.32 -21.53
C GLN A 52 -4.69 7.87 -21.37
N GLU A 53 -3.85 6.90 -21.70
CA GLU A 53 -4.19 5.48 -21.53
C GLU A 53 -4.32 5.11 -20.04
N GLN A 54 -3.39 5.57 -19.21
CA GLN A 54 -3.44 5.36 -17.76
C GLN A 54 -4.70 5.99 -17.13
N MET A 55 -5.19 7.11 -17.67
CA MET A 55 -6.46 7.70 -17.25
C MET A 55 -7.68 6.86 -17.64
N ARG A 56 -7.63 6.10 -18.74
CA ARG A 56 -8.71 5.16 -19.13
C ARG A 56 -8.83 3.98 -18.17
N MET A 57 -7.77 3.67 -17.43
CA MET A 57 -7.77 2.59 -16.44
C MET A 57 -8.53 2.92 -15.14
N ALA A 58 -9.07 4.14 -14.99
CA ALA A 58 -9.73 4.59 -13.77
C ALA A 58 -10.82 3.64 -13.26
N ASP A 59 -11.71 3.17 -14.14
CA ASP A 59 -12.81 2.28 -13.76
C ASP A 59 -12.31 0.89 -13.37
N THR A 60 -11.37 0.32 -14.13
CA THR A 60 -10.71 -0.95 -13.80
C THR A 60 -10.00 -0.90 -12.44
N LEU A 61 -9.35 0.23 -12.14
CA LEU A 61 -8.65 0.43 -10.88
C LEU A 61 -9.60 0.72 -9.71
N ASN A 62 -10.84 1.16 -9.98
CA ASN A 62 -11.89 1.33 -8.98
C ASN A 62 -12.83 0.11 -8.87
N ASP A 63 -12.57 -0.98 -9.61
CA ASP A 63 -13.38 -2.20 -9.53
C ASP A 63 -13.08 -2.95 -8.22
N PHE A 64 -13.88 -2.65 -7.19
CA PHE A 64 -13.80 -3.26 -5.87
C PHE A 64 -15.18 -3.80 -5.45
N PRO A 65 -15.24 -4.90 -4.67
CA PRO A 65 -16.50 -5.48 -4.24
C PRO A 65 -17.17 -4.74 -3.06
N PHE A 66 -16.69 -3.54 -2.69
CA PHE A 66 -17.02 -2.90 -1.42
C PHE A 66 -18.08 -1.81 -1.53
N THR A 67 -19.05 -1.82 -0.63
CA THR A 67 -20.12 -0.80 -0.59
C THR A 67 -19.57 0.57 -0.20
N PHE A 68 -18.53 0.63 0.65
CA PHE A 68 -17.93 1.91 1.06
C PHE A 68 -17.09 2.57 -0.05
N SER A 69 -16.68 1.81 -1.07
CA SER A 69 -16.02 2.38 -2.26
C SER A 69 -17.04 3.13 -3.14
N GLU A 70 -18.28 2.63 -3.21
CA GLU A 70 -19.39 3.35 -3.84
C GLU A 70 -19.80 4.59 -3.03
N GLU A 71 -19.89 4.48 -1.69
CA GLU A 71 -20.14 5.63 -0.79
C GLU A 71 -19.12 6.76 -1.00
N ALA A 72 -17.83 6.41 -1.20
CA ALA A 72 -16.78 7.36 -1.54
C ALA A 72 -16.90 7.93 -2.97
N SER A 73 -17.48 7.18 -3.90
CA SER A 73 -17.60 7.53 -5.32
C SER A 73 -18.90 8.27 -5.68
N LEU A 74 -19.96 8.17 -4.89
CA LEU A 74 -21.31 8.70 -5.18
C LEU A 74 -21.49 10.18 -4.83
N LEU A 75 -20.60 10.77 -4.02
CA LEU A 75 -20.62 12.20 -3.67
C LEU A 75 -19.97 13.10 -4.75
N ARG A 76 -20.17 12.77 -6.03
CA ARG A 76 -19.79 13.62 -7.19
C ARG A 76 -20.67 14.88 -7.35
N SER A 77 -21.47 15.23 -6.34
CA SER A 77 -22.19 16.51 -6.23
C SER A 77 -21.55 17.40 -5.16
N GLY A 78 -20.39 17.99 -5.47
CA GLY A 78 -19.85 19.15 -4.76
C GLY A 78 -19.09 18.94 -3.45
N GLU A 79 -19.40 17.90 -2.65
CA GLU A 79 -18.70 17.61 -1.40
C GLU A 79 -18.10 16.20 -1.42
N GLN A 80 -16.84 16.09 -1.83
CA GLN A 80 -16.12 14.82 -1.82
C GLN A 80 -16.01 14.30 -0.38
N MET A 81 -16.54 13.10 -0.11
CA MET A 81 -16.40 12.49 1.23
C MET A 81 -14.92 12.26 1.51
N THR A 82 -14.38 12.99 2.47
CA THR A 82 -13.02 12.79 2.96
C THR A 82 -12.88 11.44 3.65
N ARG A 83 -11.66 10.90 3.71
CA ARG A 83 -11.34 9.72 4.54
C ARG A 83 -11.84 9.88 5.99
N CYS A 84 -11.69 11.08 6.55
CA CYS A 84 -12.12 11.38 7.90
C CYS A 84 -13.64 11.24 8.08
N SER A 85 -14.46 11.77 7.16
CA SER A 85 -15.91 11.60 7.20
C SER A 85 -16.36 10.15 7.09
N LEU A 86 -15.69 9.33 6.27
CA LEU A 86 -15.96 7.90 6.18
C LEU A 86 -15.67 7.20 7.52
N PHE A 87 -14.54 7.50 8.15
CA PHE A 87 -14.23 6.89 9.44
C PHE A 87 -15.11 7.43 10.58
N MET A 88 -15.56 8.68 10.52
CA MET A 88 -16.53 9.22 11.47
C MET A 88 -17.87 8.47 11.38
N SER A 89 -18.40 8.24 10.18
CA SER A 89 -19.65 7.50 10.00
C SER A 89 -19.58 6.04 10.48
N LYS A 90 -18.38 5.45 10.48
CA LYS A 90 -18.11 4.09 10.99
C LYS A 90 -17.62 4.08 12.45
N GLY A 91 -17.48 5.22 13.11
CA GLY A 91 -16.99 5.31 14.49
C GLY A 91 -15.52 4.91 14.68
N LEU A 92 -14.70 5.00 13.62
CA LEU A 92 -13.29 4.59 13.55
C LEU A 92 -12.32 5.79 13.52
N HIS A 93 -12.83 7.01 13.40
CA HIS A 93 -12.02 8.23 13.27
C HIS A 93 -11.02 8.38 14.42
N GLN A 94 -9.73 8.48 14.11
CA GLN A 94 -8.63 8.60 15.09
C GLN A 94 -8.60 7.51 16.18
N ARG A 95 -9.06 6.28 15.87
CA ARG A 95 -9.10 5.18 16.84
C ARG A 95 -8.19 4.03 16.43
N GLY A 96 -7.38 3.54 17.38
CA GLY A 96 -6.55 2.35 17.22
C GLY A 96 -5.80 2.35 15.89
N LEU A 97 -5.86 1.21 15.19
CA LEU A 97 -5.20 0.99 13.90
C LEU A 97 -5.61 1.97 12.77
N TRP A 98 -6.75 2.65 12.89
CA TRP A 98 -7.29 3.57 11.88
C TRP A 98 -6.73 4.98 11.97
N THR A 99 -6.00 5.28 13.05
CA THR A 99 -5.55 6.63 13.38
C THR A 99 -4.71 7.27 12.27
N SER A 100 -3.81 6.49 11.66
CA SER A 100 -2.94 6.93 10.55
C SER A 100 -3.63 7.05 9.20
N GLU A 101 -4.88 6.59 9.08
CA GLU A 101 -5.67 6.73 7.85
C GLU A 101 -6.45 8.04 7.78
N CYS A 102 -6.54 8.76 8.89
CA CYS A 102 -7.16 10.08 8.96
C CYS A 102 -6.13 11.16 8.58
N SER A 103 -6.51 12.10 7.72
CA SER A 103 -5.66 13.24 7.36
C SER A 103 -5.40 14.22 8.51
N CYS A 104 -6.30 14.24 9.51
CA CYS A 104 -6.11 14.98 10.77
C CYS A 104 -5.43 14.15 11.87
N GLY A 105 -5.01 12.91 11.55
CA GLY A 105 -4.38 12.03 12.52
C GLY A 105 -3.01 12.53 12.99
N PRO A 106 -2.54 12.08 14.17
CA PRO A 106 -1.20 12.38 14.66
C PRO A 106 -0.11 11.90 13.69
N THR A 107 0.98 12.66 13.62
CA THR A 107 2.16 12.23 12.86
C THR A 107 2.88 11.09 13.57
N LEU A 108 3.62 10.26 12.82
CA LEU A 108 4.52 9.22 13.38
C LEU A 108 5.45 9.76 14.47
N ALA A 109 5.92 11.01 14.33
CA ALA A 109 6.77 11.68 15.32
C ALA A 109 6.05 11.90 16.65
N SER A 110 4.72 12.09 16.64
CA SER A 110 3.89 12.28 17.84
C SER A 110 3.57 10.96 18.56
N ILE A 111 3.69 9.82 17.87
CA ILE A 111 3.36 8.48 18.38
C ILE A 111 4.62 7.66 18.70
N GLY A 112 5.82 8.18 18.40
CA GLY A 112 7.11 7.53 18.60
C GLY A 112 7.42 7.19 20.06
N GLY A 113 6.81 6.12 20.57
CA GLY A 113 6.90 5.69 21.96
C GLY A 113 5.70 4.88 22.46
N LEU A 114 4.57 4.89 21.73
CA LEU A 114 3.41 4.07 22.09
C LEU A 114 3.62 2.61 21.64
N GLY A 115 3.13 1.68 22.48
CA GLY A 115 3.10 0.26 22.18
C GLY A 115 2.27 -0.05 20.93
N ILE A 116 2.33 -1.31 20.49
CA ILE A 116 1.62 -1.76 19.29
C ILE A 116 0.12 -1.59 19.51
N MET A 117 -0.52 -0.81 18.64
CA MET A 117 -1.97 -0.74 18.57
C MET A 117 -2.50 -2.08 18.10
N ASN A 118 -3.31 -2.74 18.92
CA ASN A 118 -3.76 -4.11 18.67
C ASN A 118 -5.29 -4.23 18.62
N ASP A 119 -6.03 -3.14 18.41
CA ASP A 119 -7.50 -3.17 18.39
C ASP A 119 -8.06 -2.68 17.04
N TRP A 120 -8.91 -3.51 16.45
CA TRP A 120 -9.69 -3.17 15.26
C TRP A 120 -10.77 -2.13 15.55
N ASN A 121 -11.20 -1.95 16.79
CA ASN A 121 -12.37 -1.10 17.12
C ASN A 121 -13.63 -1.46 16.29
N LEU A 122 -13.73 -2.73 15.90
CA LEU A 122 -14.83 -3.30 15.13
C LEU A 122 -15.39 -4.52 15.86
N PRO A 123 -16.68 -4.85 15.69
CA PRO A 123 -17.25 -6.10 16.18
C PRO A 123 -16.58 -7.31 15.51
N SER A 124 -16.66 -8.48 16.15
CA SER A 124 -15.97 -9.69 15.69
C SER A 124 -16.44 -10.15 14.30
N SER A 125 -17.69 -9.84 13.95
CA SER A 125 -18.28 -10.10 12.62
C SER A 125 -17.71 -9.24 11.48
N LEU A 126 -17.00 -8.15 11.80
CA LEU A 126 -16.45 -7.21 10.83
C LEU A 126 -14.92 -7.20 10.79
N CYS A 127 -14.23 -8.01 11.59
CA CYS A 127 -12.77 -8.02 11.57
C CYS A 127 -12.16 -9.41 11.75
N PRO A 128 -10.99 -9.65 11.14
CA PRO A 128 -10.25 -10.90 11.29
C PRO A 128 -9.55 -10.96 12.66
N CYS A 129 -10.31 -11.11 13.75
CA CYS A 129 -9.77 -11.19 15.11
C CYS A 129 -9.50 -12.62 15.59
N THR A 130 -9.90 -13.64 14.83
CA THR A 130 -9.69 -15.05 15.12
C THR A 130 -9.17 -15.79 13.89
N ASP A 131 -8.75 -17.03 14.06
CA ASP A 131 -8.36 -17.89 12.94
C ASP A 131 -9.50 -18.07 11.93
N PRO A 132 -9.15 -18.25 10.64
CA PRO A 132 -10.11 -18.59 9.61
C PRO A 132 -10.74 -19.95 9.91
N LYS A 133 -12.01 -20.12 9.50
CA LYS A 133 -12.74 -21.39 9.70
C LYS A 133 -12.14 -22.55 8.90
N ASN A 134 -11.55 -22.25 7.76
CA ASN A 134 -10.97 -23.23 6.85
C ASN A 134 -9.58 -22.75 6.38
N PRO A 135 -8.63 -23.68 6.15
CA PRO A 135 -7.38 -23.33 5.49
C PRO A 135 -7.63 -22.84 4.05
N ILE A 136 -6.65 -22.13 3.48
CA ILE A 136 -6.72 -21.70 2.08
C ILE A 136 -6.56 -22.93 1.19
N SER A 137 -7.63 -23.31 0.48
CA SER A 137 -7.62 -24.42 -0.48
C SER A 137 -7.14 -24.00 -1.88
N THR A 138 -7.34 -22.74 -2.23
CA THR A 138 -6.99 -22.15 -3.53
C THR A 138 -6.37 -20.78 -3.31
N PRO A 139 -5.27 -20.43 -4.01
CA PRO A 139 -4.64 -19.11 -3.85
C PRO A 139 -5.66 -17.98 -4.00
N LEU A 140 -5.61 -17.01 -3.08
CA LEU A 140 -6.53 -15.86 -3.11
C LEU A 140 -6.10 -14.90 -4.21
N SER A 141 -7.01 -14.58 -5.13
CA SER A 141 -6.71 -13.78 -6.32
C SER A 141 -7.36 -12.40 -6.32
N SER A 142 -8.24 -12.13 -5.37
CA SER A 142 -9.01 -10.89 -5.28
C SER A 142 -9.49 -10.59 -3.86
N TRP A 143 -9.88 -9.34 -3.61
CA TRP A 143 -10.60 -8.97 -2.39
C TRP A 143 -11.87 -9.81 -2.16
N LYS A 144 -12.58 -10.19 -3.22
CA LYS A 144 -13.77 -11.04 -3.15
C LYS A 144 -13.44 -12.43 -2.57
N ASP A 145 -12.32 -13.02 -2.99
CA ASP A 145 -11.85 -14.30 -2.48
C ASP A 145 -11.47 -14.21 -1.00
N TYR A 146 -10.71 -13.17 -0.63
CA TYR A 146 -10.29 -12.97 0.76
C TYR A 146 -11.48 -12.78 1.71
N TYR A 147 -12.45 -11.92 1.35
CA TYR A 147 -13.63 -11.67 2.19
C TYR A 147 -14.50 -12.92 2.32
N LYS A 148 -14.68 -13.67 1.23
CA LYS A 148 -15.38 -14.96 1.26
C LYS A 148 -14.67 -15.96 2.18
N TRP A 149 -13.36 -16.09 2.06
CA TRP A 149 -12.55 -16.99 2.88
C TRP A 149 -12.60 -16.62 4.37
N ARG A 150 -12.51 -15.33 4.70
CA ARG A 150 -12.64 -14.84 6.09
C ARG A 150 -14.07 -14.73 6.60
N SER A 151 -15.07 -15.03 5.77
CA SER A 151 -16.49 -14.85 6.11
C SER A 151 -16.81 -13.41 6.54
N LEU A 152 -16.20 -12.43 5.89
CA LEU A 152 -16.40 -11.00 6.14
C LEU A 152 -17.41 -10.42 5.15
N PRO A 153 -18.32 -9.52 5.59
CA PRO A 153 -19.20 -8.81 4.68
C PRO A 153 -18.45 -7.66 3.97
N PHE A 154 -18.87 -7.31 2.74
CA PHE A 154 -18.20 -6.27 1.94
C PHE A 154 -18.33 -4.84 2.47
N HIS A 155 -19.18 -4.60 3.47
CA HIS A 155 -19.23 -3.31 4.15
C HIS A 155 -18.20 -3.20 5.30
N SER A 156 -17.48 -4.28 5.62
CA SER A 156 -16.35 -4.21 6.56
C SER A 156 -15.19 -3.43 5.94
N PRO A 157 -14.61 -2.43 6.65
CA PRO A 157 -13.57 -1.56 6.09
C PRO A 157 -12.15 -2.15 6.20
N VAL A 158 -11.97 -3.40 6.64
CA VAL A 158 -10.63 -3.94 6.97
C VAL A 158 -9.68 -4.02 5.79
N ALA A 159 -10.17 -4.02 4.55
CA ALA A 159 -9.34 -3.93 3.35
C ALA A 159 -8.48 -2.66 3.31
N LEU A 160 -8.92 -1.59 4.00
CA LEU A 160 -8.16 -0.35 4.11
C LEU A 160 -6.86 -0.50 4.91
N LEU A 161 -6.74 -1.54 5.74
CA LEU A 161 -5.52 -1.83 6.52
C LEU A 161 -4.85 -3.14 6.09
N LEU A 162 -5.64 -4.12 5.63
CA LEU A 162 -5.15 -5.43 5.23
C LEU A 162 -4.47 -5.44 3.87
N HIS A 163 -4.53 -4.36 3.09
CA HIS A 163 -3.79 -4.29 1.84
C HIS A 163 -2.28 -4.50 2.06
N TRP A 164 -1.70 -4.11 3.21
CA TRP A 164 -0.27 -4.38 3.49
C TRP A 164 0.07 -5.88 3.50
N PRO A 165 -0.50 -6.71 4.40
CA PRO A 165 -0.21 -8.14 4.43
C PRO A 165 -0.68 -8.87 3.17
N LEU A 166 -1.80 -8.46 2.56
CA LEU A 166 -2.30 -9.14 1.36
C LEU A 166 -1.47 -8.80 0.11
N THR A 167 -0.85 -7.62 0.07
CA THR A 167 0.17 -7.28 -0.93
C THR A 167 1.38 -8.20 -0.78
N ILE A 168 1.90 -8.37 0.45
CA ILE A 168 3.00 -9.32 0.72
C ILE A 168 2.61 -10.73 0.29
N TYR A 169 1.41 -11.19 0.66
CA TYR A 169 0.91 -12.49 0.24
C TYR A 169 0.96 -12.65 -1.28
N HIS A 170 0.43 -11.68 -2.02
CA HIS A 170 0.43 -11.72 -3.48
C HIS A 170 1.84 -11.69 -4.08
N CYS A 171 2.73 -10.85 -3.56
CA CYS A 171 4.15 -10.81 -3.96
C CYS A 171 4.84 -12.17 -3.78
N LEU A 172 4.54 -12.88 -2.68
CA LEU A 172 5.08 -14.22 -2.43
C LEU A 172 4.45 -15.27 -3.35
N GLN A 173 3.15 -15.20 -3.63
CA GLN A 173 2.52 -16.09 -4.61
C GLN A 173 3.17 -15.94 -6.01
N LEU A 174 3.45 -14.69 -6.42
CA LEU A 174 4.14 -14.42 -7.69
C LEU A 174 5.58 -14.97 -7.67
N SER A 175 6.30 -14.81 -6.57
CA SER A 175 7.65 -15.36 -6.40
C SER A 175 7.65 -16.90 -6.44
N PHE A 176 6.73 -17.55 -5.74
CA PHE A 176 6.63 -19.01 -5.68
C PHE A 176 6.20 -19.62 -7.02
N ALA A 177 5.28 -18.98 -7.74
CA ALA A 177 4.86 -19.46 -9.06
C ALA A 177 6.00 -19.45 -10.09
N ARG A 178 7.01 -18.61 -9.89
CA ARG A 178 8.15 -18.43 -10.79
C ARG A 178 9.34 -19.32 -10.45
N ASN A 179 9.56 -19.55 -9.16
CA ASN A 179 10.61 -20.42 -8.69
C ASN A 179 10.02 -21.83 -8.60
N SER A 180 10.22 -22.67 -9.63
CA SER A 180 9.79 -24.08 -9.72
C SER A 180 10.31 -25.00 -8.60
N SER A 181 10.90 -24.43 -7.54
CA SER A 181 11.37 -25.10 -6.34
C SER A 181 10.20 -25.42 -5.39
N SER A 182 10.26 -26.64 -4.85
CA SER A 182 9.38 -27.25 -3.85
C SER A 182 8.87 -26.31 -2.76
N GLU A 183 7.70 -26.63 -2.19
CA GLU A 183 7.08 -25.98 -1.02
C GLU A 183 8.13 -25.36 -0.09
N VAL A 184 8.09 -24.03 0.07
CA VAL A 184 8.95 -23.31 1.03
C VAL A 184 8.57 -23.77 2.42
N SER A 185 9.24 -24.81 2.90
CA SER A 185 9.09 -25.38 4.23
C SER A 185 10.14 -24.75 5.14
N GLY A 186 9.69 -24.15 6.25
CA GLY A 186 10.58 -23.66 7.31
C GLY A 186 10.43 -22.16 7.56
N LYS A 187 11.47 -21.39 7.22
CA LYS A 187 11.59 -19.97 7.54
C LYS A 187 11.73 -19.14 6.27
N LEU A 188 10.95 -18.07 6.17
CA LEU A 188 11.06 -17.08 5.10
C LEU A 188 11.43 -15.72 5.69
N HIS A 189 12.50 -15.13 5.15
CA HIS A 189 13.00 -13.82 5.52
C HIS A 189 12.59 -12.80 4.46
N ILE A 190 11.84 -11.77 4.85
CA ILE A 190 11.38 -10.68 4.00
C ILE A 190 12.06 -9.39 4.47
N HIS A 191 12.69 -8.66 3.55
CA HIS A 191 13.15 -7.30 3.80
C HIS A 191 12.08 -6.33 3.26
N TYR A 192 11.33 -5.69 4.15
CA TYR A 192 10.28 -4.73 3.82
C TYR A 192 10.88 -3.32 3.86
N LEU A 193 10.95 -2.65 2.71
CA LEU A 193 11.66 -1.38 2.57
C LEU A 193 10.70 -0.20 2.50
N GLY A 194 11.06 0.90 3.15
CA GLY A 194 10.32 2.15 3.10
C GLY A 194 8.94 2.10 3.80
N PRO A 195 8.83 1.60 5.03
CA PRO A 195 7.58 1.66 5.78
C PRO A 195 7.20 3.11 6.09
N GLU A 196 5.91 3.41 6.07
CA GLU A 196 5.34 4.68 6.48
C GLU A 196 4.22 4.43 7.51
N LYS A 197 2.96 4.39 7.07
CA LYS A 197 1.78 4.18 7.93
C LYS A 197 1.77 2.80 8.58
N GLU A 198 2.41 1.82 7.96
CA GLU A 198 2.55 0.44 8.40
C GLU A 198 3.15 0.35 9.81
N LEU A 199 4.03 1.29 10.18
CA LEU A 199 4.64 1.36 11.52
C LEU A 199 3.62 1.58 12.65
N LEU A 200 2.45 2.14 12.33
CA LEU A 200 1.33 2.34 13.26
C LEU A 200 0.30 1.22 13.18
N GLN A 201 0.46 0.30 12.21
CA GLN A 201 -0.49 -0.75 11.88
C GLN A 201 0.13 -2.14 11.97
N LEU A 202 1.27 -2.30 12.64
CA LEU A 202 2.05 -3.55 12.67
C LEU A 202 1.20 -4.79 13.03
N ALA A 203 0.18 -4.66 13.89
CA ALA A 203 -0.69 -5.77 14.26
C ALA A 203 -1.41 -6.44 13.08
N VAL A 204 -1.67 -5.71 11.98
CA VAL A 204 -2.36 -6.26 10.80
C VAL A 204 -1.50 -7.29 10.06
N PHE A 205 -0.17 -7.26 10.23
CA PHE A 205 0.74 -8.28 9.70
C PHE A 205 0.52 -9.64 10.37
N GLY A 206 -0.19 -9.70 11.51
CA GLY A 206 -0.65 -10.96 12.10
C GLY A 206 -1.53 -11.79 11.16
N GLU A 207 -2.19 -11.18 10.18
CA GLU A 207 -2.99 -11.92 9.19
C GLU A 207 -2.13 -12.85 8.31
N LEU A 208 -0.83 -12.55 8.14
CA LEU A 208 0.10 -13.41 7.36
C LEU A 208 0.22 -14.83 7.93
N ARG A 209 -0.09 -15.02 9.22
CA ARG A 209 -0.10 -16.33 9.89
C ARG A 209 -1.16 -17.25 9.32
N ALA A 210 -2.32 -16.69 8.99
CA ALA A 210 -3.43 -17.41 8.37
C ALA A 210 -3.16 -17.65 6.87
N LEU A 211 -2.48 -16.70 6.23
CA LEU A 211 -2.17 -16.74 4.79
C LEU A 211 -1.04 -17.72 4.45
N PHE A 212 -0.13 -17.99 5.39
CA PHE A 212 0.97 -18.94 5.23
C PHE A 212 1.04 -19.92 6.42
N PRO A 213 0.08 -20.86 6.53
CA PRO A 213 0.09 -21.84 7.60
C PRO A 213 1.36 -22.70 7.51
N GLY A 214 2.10 -22.80 8.62
CA GLY A 214 3.33 -23.61 8.71
C GLY A 214 4.62 -22.92 8.28
N LEU A 215 4.56 -21.68 7.77
CA LEU A 215 5.74 -20.89 7.44
C LEU A 215 6.08 -19.93 8.58
N GLN A 216 7.32 -19.97 9.07
CA GLN A 216 7.82 -18.97 10.00
C GLN A 216 8.28 -17.73 9.24
N LEU A 217 7.53 -16.64 9.38
CA LEU A 217 7.80 -15.37 8.72
C LEU A 217 8.63 -14.47 9.63
N TYR A 218 9.80 -14.05 9.13
CA TYR A 218 10.60 -12.98 9.71
C TYR A 218 10.67 -11.82 8.73
N ILE A 219 10.20 -10.66 9.14
CA ILE A 219 10.11 -9.45 8.32
C ILE A 219 11.00 -8.37 8.95
N GLU A 220 12.07 -8.01 8.27
CA GLU A 220 12.90 -6.87 8.65
C GLU A 220 12.35 -5.62 7.94
N ILE A 221 11.74 -4.74 8.72
CA ILE A 221 11.11 -3.49 8.28
C ILE A 221 12.16 -2.37 8.38
N VAL A 222 12.66 -1.92 7.23
CA VAL A 222 13.80 -1.00 7.13
C VAL A 222 13.38 0.32 6.48
N GLY A 223 13.60 1.44 7.15
CA GLY A 223 13.46 2.74 6.51
C GLY A 223 13.75 3.94 7.41
N PRO A 224 13.90 5.13 6.82
CA PRO A 224 14.21 6.36 7.56
C PRO A 224 13.07 6.79 8.52
N ALA A 225 11.82 6.43 8.20
CA ALA A 225 10.64 6.73 9.00
C ALA A 225 10.56 5.96 10.33
N VAL A 226 11.33 4.87 10.48
CA VAL A 226 11.40 4.15 11.76
C VAL A 226 11.93 5.10 12.85
N PRO A 227 11.22 5.27 13.98
CA PRO A 227 11.69 6.10 15.09
C PRO A 227 13.01 5.58 15.66
N GLN A 228 13.92 6.49 16.04
CA GLN A 228 15.22 6.09 16.60
C GLN A 228 15.09 5.26 17.88
N CYS A 229 14.08 5.55 18.70
CA CYS A 229 13.79 4.79 19.92
C CYS A 229 13.33 3.34 19.68
N ARG A 230 12.93 3.00 18.45
CA ARG A 230 12.47 1.67 18.04
C ARG A 230 13.47 0.95 17.13
N ASP A 231 14.63 1.54 16.85
CA ASP A 231 15.65 0.90 16.01
C ASP A 231 16.20 -0.36 16.70
N GLY A 232 16.15 -1.49 15.99
CA GLY A 232 16.55 -2.80 16.50
C GLY A 232 15.47 -3.55 17.28
N GLU A 233 14.32 -2.92 17.54
CA GLU A 233 13.19 -3.56 18.24
C GLU A 233 12.73 -4.80 17.47
N THR A 234 12.53 -5.90 18.21
CA THR A 234 11.97 -7.14 17.69
C THR A 234 10.60 -7.38 18.31
N ILE A 235 9.62 -7.62 17.45
CA ILE A 235 8.21 -7.74 17.79
C ILE A 235 7.75 -9.13 17.40
N CYS A 236 7.11 -9.82 18.32
CA CYS A 236 6.47 -11.11 18.07
C CYS A 236 4.96 -10.91 17.95
N ILE A 237 4.39 -11.09 16.76
CA ILE A 237 2.95 -11.06 16.54
C ILE A 237 2.42 -12.48 16.63
N SER A 238 2.06 -12.89 17.85
CA SER A 238 1.49 -14.20 18.18
C SER A 238 -0.04 -14.19 18.23
N ASN A 239 -0.69 -13.03 18.11
CA ASN A 239 -2.15 -12.86 18.15
C ASN A 239 -2.65 -11.96 17.02
N TYR A 240 -3.93 -12.13 16.65
CA TYR A 240 -4.63 -11.18 15.78
C TYR A 240 -4.97 -9.92 16.57
N ALA A 241 -5.12 -8.79 15.89
CA ALA A 241 -5.71 -7.61 16.51
C ALA A 241 -7.13 -7.92 17.03
N HIS A 242 -7.46 -7.41 18.21
CA HIS A 242 -8.68 -7.71 18.93
C HIS A 242 -9.88 -6.96 18.33
N CYS A 243 -11.05 -7.60 18.41
CA CYS A 243 -12.31 -6.92 18.16
C CYS A 243 -12.75 -6.08 19.38
N SER A 244 -13.82 -5.33 19.23
CA SER A 244 -14.40 -4.48 20.29
C SER A 244 -15.29 -5.24 21.29
N GLU A 245 -15.57 -6.52 21.06
CA GLU A 245 -16.47 -7.31 21.93
C GLU A 245 -15.71 -7.94 23.09
N GLU A 246 -16.18 -7.70 24.32
CA GLU A 246 -15.57 -8.24 25.55
C GLU A 246 -15.72 -9.75 25.67
N SER A 247 -16.84 -10.30 25.18
CA SER A 247 -17.13 -11.73 25.20
C SER A 247 -16.38 -12.52 24.14
N CYS A 248 -15.62 -11.87 23.26
CA CYS A 248 -14.90 -12.54 22.19
C CYS A 248 -13.64 -13.22 22.71
N HIS A 249 -13.45 -14.49 22.34
CA HIS A 249 -12.27 -15.28 22.72
C HIS A 249 -10.95 -14.80 22.08
N CYS A 250 -10.97 -13.79 21.22
CA CYS A 250 -9.76 -13.22 20.62
C CYS A 250 -8.80 -12.58 21.62
N ARG A 251 -9.27 -12.28 22.85
CA ARG A 251 -8.48 -11.64 23.91
C ARG A 251 -7.77 -12.64 24.85
N SER A 252 -8.08 -13.93 24.75
CA SER A 252 -7.66 -14.94 25.74
C SER A 252 -6.80 -16.08 25.17
N SER A 253 -6.48 -16.09 23.88
CA SER A 253 -5.67 -17.17 23.29
C SER A 253 -4.23 -16.72 23.07
N GLU A 254 -3.25 -17.45 23.60
CA GLU A 254 -1.86 -17.43 23.11
C GLU A 254 -1.70 -18.53 22.06
N ARG A 255 -1.02 -18.23 20.93
CA ARG A 255 -0.93 -19.13 19.79
C ARG A 255 0.50 -19.29 19.28
N THR A 256 0.77 -20.44 18.67
CA THR A 256 2.12 -20.98 18.44
C THR A 256 2.83 -20.48 17.17
N ASN A 257 2.11 -20.19 16.08
CA ASN A 257 2.71 -19.60 14.88
C ASN A 257 2.77 -18.09 15.03
N ALA A 258 3.93 -17.46 14.92
CA ALA A 258 4.06 -16.00 15.05
C ALA A 258 4.75 -15.39 13.82
N VAL A 259 4.40 -14.14 13.53
CA VAL A 259 5.16 -13.30 12.59
C VAL A 259 6.15 -12.49 13.40
N MET A 260 7.44 -12.63 13.10
CA MET A 260 8.50 -11.87 13.73
C MET A 260 8.78 -10.62 12.90
N LEU A 261 8.63 -9.44 13.50
CA LEU A 261 9.00 -8.18 12.86
C LEU A 261 10.26 -7.63 13.52
N ARG A 262 11.18 -7.08 12.75
CA ARG A 262 12.32 -6.32 13.26
C ARG A 262 12.35 -4.94 12.63
N LEU A 263 12.37 -3.89 13.44
CA LEU A 263 12.37 -2.51 12.95
C LEU A 263 13.80 -1.99 12.84
N ARG A 264 14.14 -1.37 11.71
CA ARG A 264 15.47 -0.80 11.45
C ARG A 264 15.38 0.61 10.89
N LYS A 265 16.03 1.57 11.55
CA LYS A 265 16.08 2.95 11.09
C LYS A 265 17.20 3.20 10.09
N GLY A 266 16.88 3.89 9.01
CA GLY A 266 17.86 4.41 8.05
C GLY A 266 17.65 3.86 6.65
N TYR A 267 18.51 4.27 5.73
CA TYR A 267 18.42 3.82 4.35
C TYR A 267 18.96 2.39 4.22
N TYR A 268 18.27 1.59 3.42
CA TYR A 268 18.64 0.19 3.21
C TYR A 268 20.07 0.04 2.67
N HIS A 269 20.49 0.93 1.75
CA HIS A 269 21.82 0.90 1.17
C HIS A 269 22.95 1.28 2.13
N ASP A 270 22.67 2.03 3.19
CA ASP A 270 23.66 2.33 4.23
C ASP A 270 23.84 1.15 5.20
N ARG A 271 22.74 0.44 5.47
CA ARG A 271 22.71 -0.67 6.43
C ARG A 271 23.25 -1.98 5.84
N TYR A 272 23.02 -2.18 4.55
CA TYR A 272 23.33 -3.42 3.87
C TYR A 272 24.18 -3.17 2.62
N THR A 273 25.22 -2.36 2.74
CA THR A 273 26.10 -1.94 1.63
C THR A 273 26.60 -3.11 0.79
N ASP A 274 26.91 -4.24 1.42
CA ASP A 274 27.35 -5.47 0.74
C ASP A 274 26.18 -6.14 0.00
N ILE A 275 25.02 -6.29 0.66
CA ILE A 275 23.81 -6.84 0.04
C ILE A 275 23.32 -5.94 -1.10
N VAL A 276 23.39 -4.61 -1.03
CA VAL A 276 22.91 -3.76 -2.14
C VAL A 276 23.80 -3.89 -3.37
N LYS A 277 25.11 -4.06 -3.19
CA LYS A 277 26.03 -4.37 -4.30
C LYS A 277 25.75 -5.76 -4.87
N GLU A 278 25.43 -6.73 -4.02
CA GLU A 278 25.14 -8.11 -4.39
C GLU A 278 23.71 -8.31 -4.95
N LEU A 279 22.69 -7.60 -4.48
CA LEU A 279 21.30 -7.64 -4.96
C LEU A 279 21.18 -7.09 -6.38
N ILE A 280 21.97 -6.06 -6.69
CA ILE A 280 22.00 -5.43 -8.01
C ILE A 280 22.84 -6.25 -9.02
N LYS A 281 23.75 -7.12 -8.56
CA LYS A 281 24.72 -7.81 -9.45
C LYS A 281 24.67 -9.34 -9.44
N GLU A 282 24.42 -10.00 -8.32
CA GLU A 282 24.79 -11.41 -8.09
C GLU A 282 23.74 -12.28 -7.36
N MET A 283 22.86 -11.70 -6.53
CA MET A 283 21.90 -12.49 -5.74
C MET A 283 20.59 -12.72 -6.49
N GLY A 284 20.24 -13.99 -6.72
CA GLY A 284 18.92 -14.42 -7.19
C GLY A 284 17.80 -14.27 -6.15
N VAL A 285 17.82 -13.20 -5.33
CA VAL A 285 16.76 -12.87 -4.38
C VAL A 285 15.69 -12.07 -5.11
N PRO A 286 14.42 -12.53 -5.15
CA PRO A 286 13.35 -11.78 -5.80
C PRO A 286 13.17 -10.40 -5.15
N ALA A 287 13.19 -9.35 -5.96
CA ALA A 287 12.88 -8.00 -5.50
C ALA A 287 11.58 -7.54 -6.17
N ILE A 288 10.58 -7.26 -5.33
CA ILE A 288 9.25 -6.83 -5.76
C ILE A 288 8.97 -5.43 -5.22
N PHE A 289 8.48 -4.58 -6.10
CA PHE A 289 8.20 -3.18 -5.87
C PHE A 289 6.69 -2.93 -5.99
N THR A 290 6.22 -1.94 -5.25
CA THR A 290 4.84 -1.47 -5.31
C THR A 290 4.80 0.02 -5.59
N ASP A 291 3.82 0.49 -6.34
CA ASP A 291 3.61 1.93 -6.57
C ASP A 291 2.13 2.32 -6.59
N PHE A 292 1.85 3.61 -6.41
CA PHE A 292 0.52 4.18 -6.29
C PHE A 292 -0.22 4.29 -7.62
N CYS A 293 0.51 4.58 -8.69
CA CYS A 293 -0.04 4.77 -10.03
C CYS A 293 0.86 4.15 -11.10
N GLU A 294 0.27 3.92 -12.26
CA GLU A 294 0.98 3.25 -13.36
C GLU A 294 2.15 4.08 -13.87
N GLU A 295 2.06 5.40 -13.80
CA GLU A 295 3.15 6.28 -14.23
C GLU A 295 4.38 6.14 -13.35
N ALA A 296 4.20 6.16 -12.04
CA ALA A 296 5.31 6.03 -11.12
C ALA A 296 5.95 4.64 -11.24
N ALA A 297 5.14 3.58 -11.38
CA ALA A 297 5.63 2.24 -11.70
C ALA A 297 6.40 2.19 -13.04
N PHE A 298 5.91 2.86 -14.09
CA PHE A 298 6.58 2.95 -15.39
C PHE A 298 7.94 3.65 -15.28
N LEU A 299 8.00 4.81 -14.62
CA LEU A 299 9.25 5.56 -14.43
C LEU A 299 10.25 4.76 -13.57
N ALA A 300 9.78 4.11 -12.50
CA ALA A 300 10.59 3.22 -11.69
C ALA A 300 11.14 2.05 -12.49
N SER A 301 10.32 1.42 -13.35
CA SER A 301 10.76 0.31 -14.21
C SER A 301 11.87 0.72 -15.17
N ARG A 302 11.76 1.93 -15.77
CA ARG A 302 12.80 2.47 -16.64
C ARG A 302 14.10 2.73 -15.88
N CYS A 303 14.00 3.27 -14.68
CA CYS A 303 15.16 3.50 -13.81
C CYS A 303 15.86 2.16 -13.50
N ILE A 304 15.08 1.17 -13.06
CA ILE A 304 15.56 -0.18 -12.76
C ILE A 304 16.28 -0.79 -13.98
N SER A 305 15.64 -0.78 -15.15
CA SER A 305 16.24 -1.36 -16.35
C SER A 305 17.48 -0.61 -16.82
N SER A 306 17.52 0.72 -16.66
CA SER A 306 18.71 1.52 -16.97
C SER A 306 19.88 1.23 -16.02
N VAL A 307 19.62 1.00 -14.73
CA VAL A 307 20.66 0.75 -13.72
C VAL A 307 21.16 -0.69 -13.77
N THR A 308 20.25 -1.66 -13.96
CA THR A 308 20.59 -3.09 -13.94
C THR A 308 21.00 -3.64 -15.30
N GLY A 309 20.65 -2.93 -16.39
CA GLY A 309 20.81 -3.44 -17.76
C GLY A 309 19.91 -4.64 -18.09
N ARG A 310 18.91 -4.94 -17.25
CA ARG A 310 17.99 -6.07 -17.41
C ARG A 310 16.53 -5.60 -17.49
N PRO A 311 15.69 -6.26 -18.30
CA PRO A 311 14.25 -6.02 -18.22
C PRO A 311 13.73 -6.51 -16.87
N LEU A 312 12.57 -5.99 -16.45
CA LEU A 312 11.85 -6.51 -15.31
C LEU A 312 11.56 -8.00 -15.53
N SER A 313 11.84 -8.84 -14.53
CA SER A 313 11.38 -10.22 -14.59
C SER A 313 9.87 -10.27 -14.38
N LEU A 314 9.31 -9.41 -13.51
CA LEU A 314 7.89 -9.28 -13.23
C LEU A 314 7.36 -7.97 -13.84
N PRO A 315 6.56 -8.03 -14.93
CA PRO A 315 6.02 -6.84 -15.55
C PRO A 315 5.07 -6.09 -14.60
N ILE A 316 4.87 -4.81 -14.87
CA ILE A 316 3.90 -3.98 -14.16
C ILE A 316 2.51 -4.59 -14.32
N GLN A 317 1.89 -4.91 -13.19
CA GLN A 317 0.54 -5.44 -13.13
C GLN A 317 -0.22 -4.84 -11.94
N ILE A 318 -1.55 -4.86 -12.03
CA ILE A 318 -2.42 -4.38 -10.96
C ILE A 318 -2.31 -5.34 -9.77
N ASN A 319 -2.10 -4.80 -8.59
CA ASN A 319 -2.25 -5.54 -7.35
C ASN A 319 -3.75 -5.77 -7.06
N PRO A 320 -4.22 -7.02 -7.01
CA PRO A 320 -5.62 -7.31 -6.69
C PRO A 320 -6.00 -6.93 -5.27
N PHE A 321 -5.02 -6.72 -4.38
CA PHE A 321 -5.20 -6.32 -2.99
C PHE A 321 -4.80 -4.87 -2.70
N ARG A 322 -4.75 -4.02 -3.73
CA ARG A 322 -4.56 -2.56 -3.54
C ARG A 322 -5.62 -1.99 -2.58
N GLN A 323 -5.27 -0.90 -1.88
CA GLN A 323 -6.19 -0.26 -0.94
C GLN A 323 -7.44 0.24 -1.68
N PRO A 324 -8.67 -0.11 -1.25
CA PRO A 324 -9.91 0.25 -1.95
C PRO A 324 -10.38 1.70 -1.69
N MET A 325 -9.42 2.63 -1.62
CA MET A 325 -9.66 4.07 -1.53
C MET A 325 -8.58 4.81 -2.31
N ALA A 326 -9.01 5.76 -3.13
CA ALA A 326 -8.10 6.59 -3.89
C ALA A 326 -7.22 7.43 -2.95
N VAL A 327 -5.97 7.64 -3.36
CA VAL A 327 -5.03 8.52 -2.66
C VAL A 327 -5.40 9.97 -2.95
N GLU A 328 -5.59 10.74 -1.89
CA GLU A 328 -5.81 12.18 -1.96
C GLU A 328 -4.47 12.90 -2.27
N ASP A 329 -4.54 14.08 -2.91
CA ASP A 329 -3.38 14.96 -3.17
C ASP A 329 -2.20 14.32 -3.94
N SER A 330 -2.48 13.48 -4.94
CA SER A 330 -1.47 13.07 -5.92
C SER A 330 -0.85 14.27 -6.65
N ALA A 331 0.34 14.09 -7.23
CA ALA A 331 1.02 15.08 -8.08
C ALA A 331 0.41 15.18 -9.49
N LEU A 332 -0.28 14.12 -9.93
CA LEU A 332 -1.02 14.02 -11.18
C LEU A 332 -2.47 13.63 -10.90
N TYR A 333 -3.39 13.96 -11.80
CA TYR A 333 -4.79 13.52 -11.72
C TYR A 333 -5.01 12.06 -12.15
N LEU A 334 -3.93 11.28 -12.26
CA LEU A 334 -3.99 9.85 -12.52
C LEU A 334 -4.75 9.12 -11.41
N PRO A 335 -5.44 8.00 -11.72
CA PRO A 335 -5.98 7.11 -10.70
C PRO A 335 -4.83 6.58 -9.83
N CYS A 336 -4.92 6.82 -8.52
CA CYS A 336 -3.88 6.43 -7.56
C CYS A 336 -4.51 5.67 -6.39
N TYR A 337 -3.96 4.51 -6.04
CA TYR A 337 -4.37 3.71 -4.88
C TYR A 337 -3.12 3.25 -4.13
N SER A 338 -3.19 3.08 -2.81
CA SER A 338 -2.04 2.51 -2.10
C SER A 338 -1.77 1.07 -2.54
N ASN A 339 -0.51 0.75 -2.82
CA ASN A 339 -0.05 -0.52 -3.40
C ASN A 339 -0.78 -0.90 -4.69
N CYS A 340 -1.07 0.06 -5.58
CA CYS A 340 -1.89 -0.18 -6.77
C CYS A 340 -1.24 -1.11 -7.80
N PHE A 341 0.05 -0.91 -8.05
CA PHE A 341 0.80 -1.66 -9.04
C PHE A 341 1.93 -2.44 -8.38
N ILE A 342 2.23 -3.62 -8.93
CA ILE A 342 3.33 -4.49 -8.52
C ILE A 342 4.18 -4.82 -9.76
N PHE A 343 5.50 -4.83 -9.57
CA PHE A 343 6.50 -5.21 -10.58
C PHE A 343 7.78 -5.66 -9.86
N GLY A 344 8.74 -6.23 -10.57
CA GLY A 344 9.90 -6.82 -9.91
C GLY A 344 10.99 -7.33 -10.82
N MET A 345 12.11 -7.71 -10.21
CA MET A 345 13.28 -8.32 -10.84
C MET A 345 13.58 -9.69 -10.24
#